data_AF-G8U1J4-F1
#
_entry.id   AF-G8U1J4-F1
#
_cell.length_a   1.000
_cell.length_b   1.000
_cell.length_c   1.000
_cell.angle_alpha   90.00
_cell.angle_beta   90.00
_cell.angle_gamma   90.00
#
_symmetry.space_group_name_H-M   'P 1'
#
loop_
_entity.id
_entity.type
_entity.pdbx_description
1 polymer ?
#
loop_
_entity_poly.entity_id
_entity_poly.type
_entity_poly.pdbx_seq_one_letter_code
_entity_poly.pdbx_strand_id
1 'polypeptide(L)'
;MIATWKSLLERALEVKEAELASLRREQKAIHDEVTRYQALWHEPPMAVEESSIALLMLWQQFGAASETHRKRLEEEDFFVESRIKRCQEKILEIHQQIHVLEEILTRREAAERHRFARRQLREVSQQAALRQGMEEALGAWHWK
;
A
#
# COMPACT_ATOMS: atom_id res chain seq x y z
N MET A 1 15.76 -0.93 -16.15
CA MET A 1 15.04 0.35 -16.02
C MET A 1 13.60 0.16 -15.55
N ILE A 2 12.71 -0.56 -16.25
CA ILE A 2 11.32 -0.75 -15.76
C ILE A 2 11.27 -1.63 -14.49
N ALA A 3 12.02 -2.74 -14.46
CA ALA A 3 12.12 -3.59 -13.26
C ALA A 3 12.69 -2.84 -12.04
N THR A 4 13.64 -1.93 -12.25
CA THR A 4 14.19 -1.08 -11.17
C THR A 4 13.18 -0.05 -10.67
N TRP A 5 12.35 0.51 -11.56
CA TRP A 5 11.24 1.39 -11.15
C TRP A 5 10.20 0.64 -10.32
N LYS A 6 9.85 -0.59 -10.72
CA LYS A 6 8.93 -1.44 -9.95
C LYS A 6 9.46 -1.69 -8.54
N SER A 7 10.73 -2.10 -8.42
CA SER A 7 11.37 -2.33 -7.12
C SER A 7 11.42 -1.09 -6.23
N LEU A 8 11.63 0.10 -6.80
CA LEU A 8 11.58 1.36 -6.05
C LEU A 8 10.17 1.67 -5.53
N LEU A 9 9.13 1.40 -6.33
CA LEU A 9 7.74 1.58 -5.92
C LEU A 9 7.31 0.56 -4.87
N GLU A 10 7.74 -0.70 -4.98
CA GLU A 10 7.50 -1.74 -3.96
C GLU A 10 8.11 -1.32 -2.62
N ARG A 11 9.33 -0.79 -2.62
CA ARG A 11 9.95 -0.26 -1.40
C ARG A 11 9.22 0.98 -0.85
N ALA A 12 8.73 1.87 -1.72
CA ALA A 12 7.94 3.02 -1.31
C ALA A 12 6.59 2.61 -0.69
N LEU A 13 5.98 1.53 -1.21
CA LEU A 13 4.78 0.92 -0.66
C LEU A 13 5.04 0.40 0.76
N GLU A 14 6.10 -0.39 0.97
CA GLU A 14 6.48 -0.92 2.28
C GLU A 14 6.62 0.20 3.33
N VAL A 15 7.27 1.31 2.96
CA VAL A 15 7.44 2.47 3.84
C VAL A 15 6.08 3.08 4.21
N LYS A 16 5.16 3.21 3.25
CA LYS A 16 3.83 3.78 3.50
C LYS A 16 2.93 2.84 4.30
N GLU A 17 3.02 1.54 4.08
CA GLU A 17 2.32 0.55 4.91
C GLU A 17 2.81 0.56 6.36
N ALA A 18 4.13 0.69 6.56
CA ALA A 18 4.71 0.86 7.89
C ALA A 18 4.25 2.16 8.58
N GLU A 19 4.22 3.27 7.84
CA GLU A 19 3.67 4.55 8.32
C GLU A 19 2.19 4.41 8.72
N LEU A 20 1.37 3.78 7.88
CA LEU A 20 -0.04 3.51 8.17
C LEU A 20 -0.22 2.66 9.43
N ALA A 21 0.60 1.62 9.60
CA ALA A 21 0.58 0.79 10.80
C ALA A 21 0.95 1.59 12.05
N SER A 22 1.92 2.49 11.96
CA SER A 22 2.28 3.40 13.05
C SER A 22 1.13 4.35 13.41
N LEU A 23 0.52 4.98 12.40
CA LEU A 23 -0.61 5.89 12.60
C LEU A 23 -1.82 5.19 13.24
N ARG A 24 -2.10 3.94 12.85
CA ARG A 24 -3.18 3.14 13.47
C ARG A 24 -2.89 2.81 14.94
N ARG A 25 -1.62 2.63 15.32
CA ARG A 25 -1.24 2.45 16.73
C ARG A 25 -1.40 3.75 17.51
N GLU A 26 -1.01 4.88 16.92
CA GLU A 26 -1.22 6.22 17.48
C GLU A 26 -2.72 6.47 17.73
N GLN A 27 -3.55 6.21 16.72
CA GLN A 27 -5.01 6.34 16.83
C GLN A 27 -5.61 5.45 17.92
N LYS A 28 -5.14 4.19 17.99
CA LYS A 28 -5.58 3.26 19.04
C LYS A 28 -5.18 3.76 20.43
N ALA A 29 -3.97 4.28 20.59
CA ALA A 29 -3.51 4.80 21.88
C ALA A 29 -4.39 5.98 22.35
N ILE A 30 -4.75 6.89 21.44
CA ILE A 30 -5.69 7.99 21.72
C ILE A 30 -7.05 7.44 22.17
N HIS A 31 -7.59 6.44 21.47
CA HIS A 31 -8.87 5.83 21.81
C HIS A 31 -8.86 5.10 23.17
N ASP A 32 -7.78 4.36 23.45
CA ASP A 32 -7.58 3.68 24.73
C ASP A 32 -7.49 4.69 25.88
N GLU A 33 -6.83 5.84 25.65
CA GLU A 33 -6.73 6.93 26.61
C GLU A 33 -8.09 7.59 26.86
N VAL A 34 -8.85 7.93 25.82
CA VAL A 34 -10.22 8.47 25.95
C VAL A 34 -11.12 7.53 26.74
N THR A 35 -11.04 6.23 26.46
CA THR A 35 -11.84 5.20 27.16
C THR A 35 -11.46 5.11 28.64
N ARG A 36 -10.16 5.18 28.95
CA ARG A 36 -9.67 5.22 30.34
C ARG A 36 -10.18 6.45 31.09
N TYR A 37 -10.18 7.61 30.45
CA TYR A 37 -10.71 8.84 31.05
C TYR A 37 -12.21 8.76 31.30
N GLN A 38 -12.99 8.22 30.37
CA GLN A 38 -14.43 8.01 30.55
C GLN A 38 -14.72 7.09 31.74
N ALA A 39 -13.94 5.99 31.89
CA ALA A 39 -14.08 5.09 33.03
C ALA A 39 -13.80 5.80 34.37
N LEU A 40 -12.72 6.59 34.46
CA LEU A 40 -12.35 7.34 35.66
C LEU A 40 -13.34 8.46 36.02
N TRP A 41 -13.98 9.07 35.03
CA TRP A 41 -14.98 10.12 35.24
C TRP A 41 -16.33 9.57 35.73
N HIS A 42 -16.71 8.37 35.26
CA HIS A 42 -17.95 7.70 35.64
C HIS A 42 -17.85 6.89 36.94
N GLU A 43 -16.70 6.89 37.62
CA GLU A 43 -16.60 6.64 39.05
C GLU A 43 -16.79 7.97 39.79
N PRO A 44 -18.04 8.42 40.06
CA PRO A 44 -18.22 9.50 41.01
C PRO A 44 -17.57 9.06 42.32
N PRO A 45 -16.99 9.99 43.12
CA PRO A 45 -16.53 9.65 44.45
C PRO A 45 -17.70 8.99 45.19
N MET A 46 -17.65 7.66 45.31
CA MET A 46 -18.67 6.92 46.01
C MET A 46 -18.66 7.43 47.44
N ALA A 47 -19.83 7.90 47.88
CA ALA A 47 -20.15 8.19 49.26
C ALA A 47 -19.19 9.18 49.94
N VAL A 48 -19.45 10.47 49.78
CA VAL A 48 -19.14 11.40 50.87
C VAL A 48 -20.46 12.06 51.25
N GLU A 49 -21.15 11.43 52.21
CA GLU A 49 -22.35 11.99 52.85
C GLU A 49 -22.08 13.36 53.53
N GLU A 50 -20.82 13.82 53.52
CA GLU A 50 -20.37 15.14 53.94
C GLU A 50 -19.30 15.72 53.00
N SER A 51 -19.59 15.89 51.70
CA SER A 51 -18.65 16.54 50.79
C SER A 51 -18.50 18.03 51.14
N SER A 52 -17.41 18.39 51.81
CA SER A 52 -17.02 19.79 52.04
C SER A 52 -16.99 20.59 50.73
N ILE A 53 -17.27 21.89 50.79
CA ILE A 53 -17.22 22.79 49.61
C ILE A 53 -15.88 22.65 48.86
N ALA A 54 -14.79 22.39 49.58
CA ALA A 54 -13.46 22.14 49.00
C ALA A 54 -13.41 20.90 48.09
N LEU A 55 -14.06 19.80 48.47
CA LEU A 55 -14.15 18.58 47.65
C LEU A 55 -14.95 18.81 46.36
N LEU A 56 -16.05 19.56 46.45
CA LEU A 56 -16.85 19.93 45.28
C LEU A 56 -16.08 20.85 44.32
N MET A 57 -15.33 21.82 44.84
CA MET A 57 -14.47 22.69 44.03
C MET A 57 -13.34 21.91 43.35
N LEU A 58 -12.71 20.97 44.05
CA LEU A 58 -11.70 20.07 43.48
C LEU A 58 -12.28 19.21 42.35
N TRP A 59 -13.48 18.66 42.54
CA TRP A 59 -14.15 17.85 41.53
C TRP A 59 -14.56 18.68 40.30
N GLN A 60 -15.03 19.92 40.49
CA GLN A 60 -15.29 20.84 39.38
C GLN A 60 -14.03 21.21 38.61
N GLN A 61 -12.91 21.48 39.29
CA GLN A 61 -11.62 21.76 38.65
C GLN A 61 -11.12 20.55 37.87
N PHE A 62 -11.25 19.34 38.44
CA PHE A 62 -10.94 18.10 37.75
C PHE A 62 -11.82 17.90 36.51
N GLY A 63 -13.12 18.18 36.58
CA GLY A 63 -14.02 18.12 35.43
C GLY A 63 -13.68 19.10 34.32
N ALA A 64 -13.37 20.35 34.66
CA ALA A 64 -12.94 21.35 33.68
C ALA A 64 -11.62 20.94 33.01
N ALA A 65 -10.63 20.49 33.79
CA ALA A 65 -9.36 19.99 33.26
C ALA A 65 -9.57 18.75 32.36
N SER A 66 -10.44 17.82 32.78
CA SER A 66 -10.77 16.61 32.04
C SER A 66 -11.46 16.91 30.71
N GLU A 67 -12.36 17.89 30.68
CA GLU A 67 -13.02 18.29 29.44
C GLU A 67 -12.03 18.95 28.46
N THR A 68 -11.08 19.76 28.97
CA THR A 68 -10.03 20.32 28.12
C THR A 68 -9.09 19.23 27.57
N HIS A 69 -8.77 18.21 28.37
CA HIS A 69 -7.95 17.07 27.93
C HIS A 69 -8.67 16.24 26.87
N ARG A 70 -9.97 15.93 27.09
CA ARG A 70 -10.80 15.23 26.11
C ARG A 70 -10.84 15.95 24.77
N LYS A 71 -11.06 17.27 24.77
CA LYS A 71 -11.07 18.07 23.53
C LYS A 71 -9.73 18.00 22.78
N ARG A 72 -8.61 18.00 23.49
CA ARG A 72 -7.29 17.81 22.87
C ARG A 72 -7.14 16.42 22.24
N LEU A 73 -7.56 15.37 22.93
CA LEU A 73 -7.52 14.01 22.39
C LEU A 73 -8.42 13.85 21.15
N GLU A 74 -9.59 14.51 21.12
CA GLU A 74 -10.47 14.54 19.94
C GLU A 74 -9.84 15.28 18.76
N GLU A 75 -9.16 16.40 19.02
CA GLU A 75 -8.39 17.12 18.00
C GLU A 75 -7.24 16.26 17.46
N GLU A 76 -6.49 15.60 18.34
CA GLU A 76 -5.40 14.68 17.98
C GLU A 76 -5.91 13.50 17.14
N ASP A 77 -7.01 12.87 17.54
CA ASP A 77 -7.64 11.77 16.77
C ASP A 77 -8.02 12.24 15.36
N PHE A 78 -8.64 13.43 15.24
CA PHE A 78 -8.98 14.02 13.94
C PHE A 78 -7.75 14.24 13.05
N PHE A 79 -6.64 14.73 13.61
CA PHE A 79 -5.39 14.91 12.87
C PHE A 79 -4.78 13.59 12.44
N VAL A 80 -4.79 12.57 13.31
CA VAL A 80 -4.30 11.22 13.00
C VAL A 80 -5.16 10.58 11.92
N GLU A 81 -6.49 10.68 12.00
CA GLU A 81 -7.41 10.18 10.98
C GLU A 81 -7.14 10.83 9.61
N SER A 82 -6.90 12.15 9.60
CA SER A 82 -6.54 12.88 8.38
C SER A 82 -5.19 12.46 7.80
N ARG A 83 -4.22 12.08 8.64
CA ARG A 83 -2.93 11.49 8.20
C ARG A 83 -3.12 10.07 7.67
N ILE A 84 -3.95 9.27 8.32
CA ILE A 84 -4.31 7.91 7.88
C ILE A 84 -4.93 7.94 6.49
N LYS A 85 -5.94 8.80 6.26
CA LYS A 85 -6.59 8.94 4.93
C LYS A 85 -5.59 9.27 3.84
N ARG A 86 -4.75 10.30 4.05
CA ARG A 86 -3.68 10.67 3.11
C ARG A 86 -2.68 9.54 2.86
N CYS A 87 -2.34 8.77 3.90
CA CYS A 87 -1.45 7.63 3.75
C CYS A 87 -2.10 6.50 2.92
N GLN A 88 -3.38 6.23 3.14
CA GLN A 88 -4.15 5.24 2.37
C GLN A 88 -4.28 5.63 0.90
N GLU A 89 -4.57 6.91 0.61
CA GLU A 89 -4.58 7.44 -0.75
C GLU A 89 -3.23 7.22 -1.43
N LYS A 90 -2.12 7.51 -0.72
CA LYS A 90 -0.78 7.31 -1.27
C LYS A 90 -0.45 5.84 -1.55
N ILE A 91 -0.87 4.93 -0.67
CA ILE A 91 -0.72 3.49 -0.88
C ILE A 91 -1.48 3.06 -2.14
N LEU A 92 -2.71 3.53 -2.31
CA LEU A 92 -3.54 3.23 -3.47
C LEU A 92 -2.90 3.73 -4.77
N GLU A 93 -2.38 4.96 -4.78
CA GLU A 93 -1.63 5.51 -5.92
C GLU A 93 -0.41 4.65 -6.28
N ILE A 94 0.38 4.23 -5.29
CA ILE A 94 1.58 3.39 -5.51
C ILE A 94 1.17 2.03 -6.08
N HIS A 95 0.13 1.39 -5.56
CA HIS A 95 -0.39 0.14 -6.10
C HIS A 95 -0.82 0.27 -7.56
N GLN A 96 -1.53 1.34 -7.92
CA GLN A 96 -1.91 1.61 -9.30
C GLN A 96 -0.69 1.75 -10.20
N GLN A 97 0.34 2.47 -9.75
CA GLN A 97 1.59 2.61 -10.51
C GLN A 97 2.31 1.26 -10.70
N ILE A 98 2.39 0.44 -9.65
CA ILE A 98 2.98 -0.92 -9.74
C ILE A 98 2.20 -1.75 -10.76
N HIS A 99 0.87 -1.75 -10.70
CA HIS A 99 0.03 -2.51 -11.62
C HIS A 99 0.26 -2.13 -13.09
N VAL A 100 0.32 -0.83 -13.39
CA VAL A 100 0.62 -0.34 -14.74
C VAL A 100 2.01 -0.80 -15.21
N LEU A 101 3.02 -0.80 -14.33
CA LEU A 101 4.35 -1.31 -14.69
C LEU A 101 4.33 -2.82 -14.98
N GLU A 102 3.55 -3.60 -14.26
CA GLU A 102 3.38 -5.04 -14.51
C GLU A 102 2.71 -5.31 -15.87
N GLU A 103 1.68 -4.55 -16.22
CA GLU A 103 1.07 -4.63 -17.56
C GLU A 103 2.09 -4.31 -18.67
N ILE A 104 2.93 -3.30 -18.47
CA ILE A 104 3.97 -2.95 -19.46
C ILE A 104 4.98 -4.09 -19.60
N LEU A 105 5.43 -4.68 -18.50
CA LEU A 105 6.38 -5.79 -18.50
C LEU A 105 5.80 -7.02 -19.21
N THR A 106 4.57 -7.42 -18.88
CA THR A 106 3.90 -8.56 -19.52
C THR A 106 3.71 -8.37 -21.02
N ARG A 107 3.28 -7.17 -21.46
CA ARG A 107 3.18 -6.83 -22.89
C ARG A 107 4.53 -6.87 -23.59
N ARG A 108 5.60 -6.41 -22.92
CA ARG A 108 6.95 -6.45 -23.47
C ARG A 108 7.44 -7.89 -23.64
N GLU A 109 7.25 -8.75 -22.64
CA GLU A 109 7.60 -10.17 -22.73
C GLU A 109 6.83 -10.87 -23.85
N ALA A 110 5.54 -10.61 -23.97
CA ALA A 110 4.72 -11.16 -25.07
C ALA A 110 5.26 -10.72 -26.44
N ALA A 111 5.60 -9.43 -26.61
CA ALA A 111 6.19 -8.91 -27.84
C ALA A 111 7.57 -9.53 -28.14
N GLU A 112 8.40 -9.77 -27.12
CA GLU A 112 9.69 -10.45 -27.27
C GLU A 112 9.51 -11.92 -27.70
N ARG A 113 8.58 -12.65 -27.08
CA ARG A 113 8.21 -14.02 -27.49
C ARG A 113 7.72 -14.08 -28.93
N HIS A 114 6.85 -13.15 -29.34
CA HIS A 114 6.39 -13.06 -30.73
C HIS A 114 7.51 -12.76 -31.72
N ARG A 115 8.44 -11.85 -31.39
CA ARG A 115 9.60 -11.55 -32.24
C ARG A 115 10.52 -12.76 -32.37
N PHE A 116 10.77 -13.47 -31.27
CA PHE A 116 11.57 -14.68 -31.27
C PHE A 116 10.94 -15.78 -32.13
N ALA A 117 9.65 -16.07 -31.93
CA ALA A 117 8.92 -17.06 -32.73
C ALA A 117 8.95 -16.73 -34.24
N ARG A 118 8.79 -15.45 -34.61
CA ARG A 118 8.89 -15.01 -36.01
C ARG A 118 10.28 -15.21 -36.60
N ARG A 119 11.34 -15.01 -35.82
CA ARG A 119 12.72 -15.27 -36.28
C ARG A 119 12.95 -16.75 -36.53
N GLN A 120 12.55 -17.61 -35.59
CA GLN A 120 12.66 -19.06 -35.74
C GLN A 120 11.88 -19.57 -36.96
N LEU A 121 10.66 -19.10 -37.18
CA LEU A 121 9.86 -19.47 -38.35
C LEU A 121 10.56 -19.10 -39.68
N ARG A 122 11.17 -17.90 -39.74
CA ARG A 122 11.93 -17.47 -40.92
C ARG A 122 13.16 -18.35 -41.14
N GLU A 123 13.92 -18.65 -40.09
CA GLU A 123 15.09 -19.52 -40.16
C GLU A 123 14.72 -20.93 -40.66
N VAL A 124 13.65 -21.52 -40.11
CA VAL A 124 13.15 -22.83 -40.53
C VAL A 124 12.69 -22.79 -42.00
N SER A 125 11.95 -21.75 -42.40
CA SER A 125 11.51 -21.61 -43.80
C SER A 125 12.69 -21.43 -44.77
N GLN A 126 13.73 -20.70 -44.39
CA GLN A 126 14.92 -20.51 -45.20
C GLN A 126 15.70 -21.82 -45.35
N GLN A 127 15.86 -22.58 -44.26
CA GLN A 127 16.48 -23.90 -44.31
C GLN A 127 15.69 -24.89 -45.17
N ALA A 128 14.35 -24.89 -45.07
CA ALA A 128 13.50 -25.73 -45.91
C ALA A 128 13.63 -25.37 -47.39
N ALA A 129 13.60 -24.07 -47.74
CA ALA A 129 13.78 -23.61 -49.12
C ALA A 129 15.16 -23.97 -49.69
N LEU A 130 16.23 -23.86 -48.88
CA LEU A 130 17.58 -24.26 -49.29
C LEU A 130 17.67 -25.77 -49.57
N ARG A 131 17.04 -26.62 -48.73
CA ARG A 131 17.01 -28.07 -48.94
C ARG A 131 16.26 -28.43 -50.22
N GLN A 132 15.10 -27.84 -50.42
CA GLN A 132 14.30 -28.10 -51.62
C GLN A 132 15.03 -27.65 -52.90
N GLY A 133 15.68 -26.47 -52.88
CA GLY A 133 16.51 -26.03 -54.00
C GLY A 133 17.72 -26.93 -54.27
N MET A 134 18.32 -27.51 -53.23
CA MET A 134 19.38 -28.52 -53.38
C MET A 134 18.86 -29.83 -54.00
N GLU A 135 17.71 -30.32 -53.56
CA GLU A 135 17.07 -31.53 -54.11
C GLU A 135 16.68 -31.35 -55.58
N GLU A 136 16.11 -30.19 -55.94
CA GLU A 136 15.78 -29.85 -57.32
C GLU A 136 17.03 -29.74 -58.20
N ALA A 137 18.11 -29.12 -57.70
CA ALA A 137 19.38 -29.01 -58.41
C ALA A 137 20.05 -30.37 -58.63
N LEU A 138 20.05 -31.24 -57.62
CA LEU A 138 20.58 -32.61 -57.72
C LEU A 138 19.75 -33.45 -58.69
N GLY A 139 18.42 -33.37 -58.61
CA GLY A 139 17.52 -34.01 -59.55
C GLY A 139 17.82 -33.58 -60.99
N ALA A 140 17.90 -32.28 -61.25
CA ALA A 140 18.21 -31.75 -62.58
C ALA A 140 19.60 -32.17 -63.11
N TRP A 141 20.56 -32.41 -62.22
CA TRP A 141 21.88 -32.93 -62.57
C TRP A 141 21.83 -34.41 -63.00
N HIS A 142 21.00 -35.23 -62.36
CA HIS A 142 20.85 -36.65 -62.70
C HIS A 142 20.12 -36.91 -64.02
N TRP A 143 19.45 -35.90 -64.60
CA TRP A 143 18.77 -35.98 -65.90
C TRP A 143 19.57 -35.37 -67.08
N LYS A 144 20.83 -34.97 -66.87
CA LYS A 144 21.79 -34.58 -67.91
C LYS A 144 22.89 -35.62 -68.06
#